data_AF-A0AAD1NNF2-F1
#
_entry.id   AF-A0AAD1NNF2-F1
#
_cell.length_a   1.000
_cell.length_b   1.000
_cell.length_c   1.000
_cell.angle_alpha   90.00
_cell.angle_beta   90.00
_cell.angle_gamma   90.00
#
_symmetry.space_group_name_H-M   'P 1'
#
loop_
_entity.id
_entity.type
_entity.pdbx_description
1 polymer ?
#
loop_
_entity_poly.entity_id
_entity_poly.type
_entity_poly.pdbx_seq_one_letter_code
_entity_poly.pdbx_strand_id
1 'polypeptide(L)' 'MNSNGVELGVHYPIAPHKQIAYEELSNLSLPISEKIHREVISLPMHPALTNEEVVKIIDTVNAY' A
#
# COMPACT_ATOMS: atom_id res chain seq x y z
N MET A 1 4.29 -12.32 0.16
CA MET A 1 4.54 -11.64 -1.13
C MET A 1 6.01 -11.30 -1.33
N ASN A 2 6.68 -10.52 -0.47
CA ASN A 2 8.12 -10.22 -0.61
C ASN A 2 9.02 -11.47 -0.70
N SER A 3 8.76 -12.48 0.15
CA SER A 3 9.48 -13.77 0.12
C SER A 3 9.25 -14.58 -1.17
N ASN A 4 8.19 -14.27 -1.92
CA ASN A 4 7.90 -14.85 -3.24
C ASN A 4 8.48 -13.98 -4.37
N GLY A 5 9.26 -12.95 -4.05
CA GLY A 5 9.86 -12.03 -5.03
C GLY A 5 8.84 -11.13 -5.73
N VAL A 6 7.76 -10.76 -5.03
CA VAL A 6 6.82 -9.70 -5.43
C VAL A 6 6.99 -8.56 -4.43
N GLU A 7 7.51 -7.43 -4.91
CA GLU A 7 7.69 -6.22 -4.10
C GLU A 7 6.33 -5.62 -3.71
N LEU A 8 6.24 -5.09 -2.49
CA LEU A 8 5.07 -4.37 -1.99
C LEU A 8 5.45 -2.96 -1.56
N GLY A 9 4.60 -1.99 -1.93
CA GLY A 9 4.61 -0.63 -1.40
C GLY A 9 3.38 -0.32 -0.54
N VAL A 10 3.34 0.86 0.06
CA VAL A 10 2.15 1.40 0.74
C VAL A 10 1.99 2.87 0.34
N HIS A 11 0.85 3.21 -0.26
CA HIS A 11 0.51 4.57 -0.67
C HIS A 11 -0.82 4.98 -0.02
N TYR A 12 -0.83 5.60 1.15
CA TYR A 12 0.31 5.91 2.03
C TYR A 12 0.06 5.32 3.43
N PRO A 13 1.09 5.10 4.26
CA PRO A 13 0.91 4.47 5.58
C PRO A 13 0.39 5.42 6.66
N ILE A 14 0.55 6.74 6.47
CA ILE A 14 0.21 7.75 7.48
C ILE A 14 -0.64 8.84 6.81
N ALA A 15 -1.85 9.03 7.31
CA ALA A 15 -2.74 10.08 6.85
C ALA A 15 -2.17 11.48 7.17
N PRO A 16 -2.43 12.51 6.35
CA PRO A 16 -1.88 13.85 6.57
C PRO A 16 -2.13 14.42 7.97
N HIS A 17 -3.33 14.23 8.53
CA HIS A 17 -3.66 14.70 9.88
C HIS A 17 -2.97 13.94 11.01
N LYS A 18 -2.15 12.93 10.71
CA LYS A 18 -1.31 12.21 11.67
C LYS A 18 0.20 12.45 11.44
N GLN A 19 0.57 13.28 10.47
CA GLN A 19 1.96 13.66 10.22
C GLN A 19 2.44 14.67 11.28
N ILE A 20 3.69 14.56 11.72
CA ILE A 20 4.31 15.47 12.70
C ILE A 20 4.28 16.92 12.22
N ALA A 21 4.41 17.13 10.90
CA ALA A 21 4.38 18.47 10.29
C ALA A 21 3.03 19.18 10.38
N TYR A 22 1.94 18.47 10.71
CA TYR A 22 0.58 19.00 10.83
C TYR A 22 0.02 18.75 12.25
N GLU A 23 0.80 19.10 13.28
CA GLU A 23 0.42 18.92 14.69
C GLU A 23 -0.94 19.57 15.01
N GLU A 24 -1.24 20.70 14.37
CA GLU A 24 -2.52 21.40 14.49
C GLU A 24 -3.73 20.58 14.02
N LEU A 25 -3.52 19.55 13.18
CA LEU A 25 -4.55 18.65 12.67
C LEU A 25 -4.62 17.32 13.43
N SER A 26 -3.68 17.05 14.35
CA SER A 26 -3.50 15.75 15.03
C SER A 26 -4.74 15.21 15.74
N ASN A 27 -5.57 16.13 16.27
CA ASN A 27 -6.79 15.84 17.02
C ASN A 27 -7.99 15.49 16.13
N LEU A 28 -7.89 15.64 14.81
CA LEU A 28 -8.95 15.21 13.91
C LEU A 28 -9.11 13.68 13.97
N SER A 29 -10.37 13.24 13.95
CA SER A 29 -10.76 11.84 13.82
C SER A 29 -11.39 11.66 12.45
N LEU A 30 -10.67 10.98 11.56
CA LEU A 30 -11.09 10.72 10.18
C LEU A 30 -11.05 9.21 9.93
N PRO A 31 -12.00 8.44 10.51
CA PRO A 31 -11.89 6.99 10.66
C PRO A 31 -11.77 6.25 9.33
N ILE A 32 -12.41 6.74 8.26
CA ILE A 32 -12.31 6.15 6.92
C ILE A 32 -10.90 6.34 6.36
N SER A 33 -10.36 7.57 6.44
CA SER A 33 -8.99 7.87 5.99
C SER A 33 -7.97 7.03 6.76
N GLU A 34 -8.10 6.99 8.08
CA GLU A 34 -7.21 6.21 8.96
C GLU A 34 -7.29 4.71 8.67
N LYS A 35 -8.48 4.18 8.37
CA LYS A 35 -8.64 2.78 7.96
C LYS A 35 -7.91 2.49 6.66
N ILE A 36 -8.11 3.33 5.64
CA ILE A 36 -7.45 3.17 4.33
C ILE A 36 -5.92 3.12 4.50
N HIS A 37 -5.34 4.08 5.22
CA HIS A 37 -3.87 4.14 5.40
C HIS A 37 -3.29 2.93 6.16
N ARG A 38 -4.09 2.23 6.98
CA ARG A 38 -3.68 1.01 7.69
C ARG A 38 -3.78 -0.27 6.86
N GLU A 39 -4.69 -0.31 5.88
CA GLU A 39 -5.08 -1.56 5.22
C GLU A 39 -4.59 -1.67 3.78
N VAL A 40 -4.19 -0.57 3.14
CA VAL A 40 -3.76 -0.60 1.73
C VAL A 40 -2.35 -1.15 1.56
N ILE A 41 -2.17 -1.88 0.47
CA ILE A 41 -0.87 -2.24 -0.11
C ILE A 41 -0.87 -1.85 -1.59
N SER A 42 0.31 -1.64 -2.15
CA SER A 42 0.52 -1.38 -3.57
C SER A 42 1.30 -2.52 -4.19
N LEU A 43 0.74 -3.09 -5.25
CA LEU A 43 1.39 -4.11 -6.06
C LEU A 43 2.22 -3.46 -7.18
N PRO A 44 3.24 -4.15 -7.71
CA PRO A 44 3.99 -3.65 -8.85
C PRO A 44 3.06 -3.44 -10.05
N MET A 45 3.08 -2.24 -10.61
CA MET A 45 2.26 -1.88 -11.77
C MET A 45 2.98 -0.79 -12.56
N HIS A 46 3.75 -1.19 -13.57
CA HIS A 46 4.47 -0.28 -14.46
C HIS A 46 4.69 -0.88 -15.86
N PRO A 47 4.94 -0.06 -16.90
CA PRO A 47 5.05 -0.53 -18.28
C PRO A 47 6.18 -1.52 -18.55
N ALA A 48 7.19 -1.57 -17.69
CA ALA A 48 8.33 -2.48 -17.84
C ALA A 48 8.06 -3.92 -17.34
N LEU A 49 6.90 -4.21 -16.76
CA LEU A 49 6.58 -5.58 -16.31
C LEU A 49 6.40 -6.52 -17.49
N THR A 50 6.98 -7.72 -17.42
CA THR A 50 6.68 -8.78 -18.39
C THR A 50 5.37 -9.49 -18.04
N ASN A 51 4.80 -10.22 -19.01
CA ASN A 51 3.60 -11.01 -18.76
C ASN A 51 3.83 -12.09 -17.68
N GLU A 52 5.02 -12.68 -17.64
CA GLU A 52 5.40 -13.67 -16.63
C GLU A 52 5.45 -13.05 -15.22
N GLU A 53 5.97 -11.83 -15.09
CA GLU A 53 5.96 -11.09 -13.83
C GLU A 53 4.54 -10.75 -13.36
N VAL A 54 3.67 -10.33 -14.29
CA VAL A 54 2.25 -10.07 -13.99
C VAL A 54 1.55 -11.33 -13.50
N VAL A 55 1.72 -12.46 -14.19
CA VAL A 55 1.15 -13.76 -13.77
C VAL A 55 1.66 -14.16 -12.39
N LYS A 56 2.97 -14.02 -12.15
CA LYS A 56 3.56 -14.32 -10.83
C LYS A 56 2.96 -13.47 -9.72
N ILE A 57 2.72 -12.17 -9.96
CA ILE A 57 2.05 -11.28 -8.98
C ILE A 57 0.66 -11.81 -8.69
N ILE A 58 -0.15 -12.09 -9.72
CA ILE A 58 -1.52 -12.60 -9.58
C ILE A 58 -1.54 -13.92 -8.79
N ASP A 59 -0.71 -14.88 -9.17
CA ASP A 59 -0.65 -16.19 -8.51
C ASP A 59 -0.21 -16.07 -7.06
N THR A 60 0.75 -15.20 -6.77
CA THR A 60 1.23 -14.93 -5.40
C THR A 60 0.13 -14.33 -4.53
N VAL A 61 -0.72 -13.46 -5.10
CA VAL A 61 -1.85 -12.85 -4.37
C VAL A 61 -2.94 -13.89 -4.12
N ASN A 62 -3.27 -14.71 -5.11
CA ASN A 62 -4.31 -15.74 -4.99
C ASN A 62 -3.93 -16.89 -4.04
N ALA A 63 -2.64 -17.13 -3.83
CA ALA A 63 -2.13 -18.19 -2.95
C ALA A 63 -1.98 -17.76 -1.47
N TYR A 64 -2.42 -16.55 -1.12
CA TYR A 64 -2.34 -15.99 0.24
C TYR A 64 -3.69 -16.10 0.96
#